data_AF-A0A1G2Z4Y6-F1
#
_entry.id   AF-A0A1G2Z4Y6-F1
#
_cell.length_a   1.000
_cell.length_b   1.000
_cell.length_c   1.000
_cell.angle_alpha   90.00
_cell.angle_beta   90.00
_cell.angle_gamma   90.00
#
_symmetry.space_group_name_H-M   'P 1'
#
loop_
_entity.id
_entity.type
_entity.pdbx_description
1 polymer ?
#
loop_
_entity_poly.entity_id
_entity_poly.type
_entity_poly.pdbx_seq_one_letter_code
_entity_poly.pdbx_strand_id
1 'polypeptide(L)'
;MAITTTAVSITSAKWSQTSAIPPWQVNASSADASGCEEIVATPGAGYQLVLCRAYIYVGAAITVSLGQNDNAGTLETTLIGPLAGAAGNYILDVRDQPIILAANKALCVDASGAGQVCIYVEGYTRAA
;
A
#
# COMPACT_ATOMS: atom_id res chain seq x y z
N MET A 1 -1.93 15.55 7.53
CA MET A 1 -2.94 14.80 8.32
C MET A 1 -2.45 13.36 8.40
N ALA A 2 -3.07 12.45 9.16
CA ALA A 2 -2.64 11.04 9.19
C ALA A 2 -3.70 10.19 8.48
N ILE A 3 -3.27 9.34 7.56
CA ILE A 3 -4.15 8.33 6.96
C ILE A 3 -4.70 7.42 8.08
N THR A 4 -6.01 7.22 8.09
CA THR A 4 -6.63 6.32 9.08
C THR A 4 -6.68 4.92 8.48
N THR A 5 -5.96 3.96 9.08
CA THR A 5 -5.93 2.56 8.64
C THR A 5 -6.85 1.71 9.50
N THR A 6 -7.66 0.84 8.88
CA THR A 6 -8.37 -0.25 9.57
C THR A 6 -7.88 -1.57 8.98
N ALA A 7 -7.09 -2.30 9.77
CA ALA A 7 -6.61 -3.63 9.40
C ALA A 7 -7.63 -4.69 9.84
N VAL A 8 -8.04 -5.57 8.93
CA VAL A 8 -8.82 -6.77 9.26
C VAL A 8 -7.91 -7.98 9.08
N SER A 9 -7.62 -8.67 10.19
CA SER A 9 -6.88 -9.94 10.18
C SER A 9 -7.87 -11.11 10.08
N ILE A 10 -7.87 -11.84 8.96
CA ILE A 10 -8.74 -13.01 8.77
C ILE A 10 -7.92 -14.28 9.09
N THR A 11 -8.07 -14.82 10.29
CA THR A 11 -7.47 -16.10 10.71
C THR A 11 -8.47 -17.24 10.54
N SER A 12 -8.79 -17.63 9.30
CA SER A 12 -9.58 -18.85 9.06
C SER A 12 -8.72 -19.95 8.44
N ALA A 13 -8.62 -21.06 9.16
CA ALA A 13 -7.88 -22.26 8.78
C ALA A 13 -8.69 -23.09 7.78
N LYS A 14 -8.24 -23.13 6.53
CA LYS A 14 -8.28 -24.24 5.55
C LYS A 14 -8.34 -23.69 4.12
N TRP A 15 -7.19 -23.28 3.61
CA TRP A 15 -6.92 -23.36 2.17
C TRP A 15 -5.62 -24.12 1.97
N SER A 16 -5.77 -25.26 1.31
CA SER A 16 -4.72 -26.16 0.84
C SER A 16 -3.54 -25.37 0.27
N GLN A 17 -2.36 -25.57 0.84
CA GLN A 17 -1.10 -24.97 0.42
C GLN A 17 -0.79 -25.28 -1.06
N THR A 18 -0.76 -24.26 -1.93
CA THR A 18 0.18 -24.16 -3.07
C THR A 18 0.23 -22.83 -3.82
N SER A 19 -0.46 -21.77 -3.38
CA SER A 19 -0.11 -20.40 -3.78
C SER A 19 -0.45 -19.44 -2.64
N ALA A 20 0.59 -18.97 -1.94
CA ALA A 20 0.50 -17.91 -0.94
C ALA A 20 -0.15 -16.66 -1.56
N ILE A 21 -0.89 -15.86 -0.76
CA ILE A 21 -1.41 -14.46 -0.96
C ILE A 21 -2.89 -14.36 -0.44
N PRO A 22 -3.30 -13.43 0.48
CA PRO A 22 -2.55 -12.69 1.52
C PRO A 22 -3.19 -12.64 2.95
N PRO A 23 -2.43 -12.70 4.07
CA PRO A 23 -2.91 -12.65 5.46
C PRO A 23 -3.35 -11.26 5.95
N TRP A 24 -3.04 -10.17 5.24
CA TRP A 24 -3.51 -8.83 5.62
C TRP A 24 -4.24 -8.11 4.48
N GLN A 25 -5.27 -7.36 4.90
CA GLN A 25 -6.07 -6.47 4.07
C GLN A 25 -6.23 -5.16 4.85
N VAL A 26 -5.84 -4.06 4.24
CA VAL A 26 -5.86 -2.74 4.88
C VAL A 26 -6.65 -1.78 4.03
N ASN A 27 -7.67 -1.19 4.64
CA ASN A 27 -8.32 0.01 4.12
C ASN A 27 -7.68 1.23 4.78
N ALA A 28 -7.31 2.22 3.99
CA ALA A 28 -6.74 3.46 4.45
C ALA A 28 -7.35 4.63 3.68
N SER A 29 -7.62 5.75 4.35
CA SER A 29 -8.13 6.95 3.70
C SER A 29 -7.56 8.21 4.31
N SER A 30 -7.24 9.19 3.46
CA SER A 30 -6.83 10.52 3.85
C SER A 30 -7.63 11.55 3.06
N ALA A 31 -8.12 12.58 3.76
CA ALA A 31 -8.81 13.70 3.13
C ALA A 31 -7.83 14.67 2.45
N ASP A 32 -6.56 14.62 2.86
CA ASP A 32 -5.48 15.46 2.38
C ASP A 32 -4.16 14.67 2.49
N ALA A 33 -3.96 13.77 1.52
CA ALA A 33 -2.78 12.90 1.47
C ALA A 33 -1.50 13.64 1.00
N SER A 34 -1.39 14.96 1.23
CA SER A 34 -0.25 15.74 0.76
C SER A 34 1.05 15.30 1.45
N GLY A 35 1.88 14.56 0.70
CA GLY A 35 3.10 13.92 1.20
C GLY A 35 2.96 12.42 1.48
N CYS A 36 4.03 11.84 2.02
CA CYS A 36 4.11 10.41 2.31
C CYS A 36 3.35 10.02 3.58
N GLU A 37 2.39 9.12 3.45
CA GLU A 37 1.59 8.54 4.54
C GLU A 37 1.76 7.00 4.60
N GLU A 38 1.87 6.45 5.81
CA GLU A 38 2.03 5.01 6.04
C GLU A 38 0.71 4.24 5.91
N ILE A 39 0.66 3.21 5.06
CA ILE A 39 -0.49 2.32 4.91
C ILE A 39 -0.32 1.05 5.74
N VAL A 40 0.86 0.43 5.66
CA VAL A 40 1.19 -0.80 6.41
C VAL A 40 2.54 -0.60 7.08
N ALA A 41 2.55 -0.70 8.41
CA ALA A 41 3.76 -0.57 9.22
C ALA A 41 4.82 -1.63 8.87
N THR A 42 6.07 -1.36 9.26
CA THR A 42 7.17 -2.27 9.01
C THR A 42 6.90 -3.66 9.63
N PRO A 43 7.26 -4.76 8.96
CA PRO A 43 7.00 -6.11 9.46
C PRO A 43 7.98 -6.57 10.56
N GLY A 44 8.99 -5.75 10.88
CA GLY A 44 10.08 -6.12 11.78
C GLY A 44 11.27 -6.77 11.05
N ALA A 45 12.38 -6.92 11.78
CA ALA A 45 13.62 -7.46 11.26
C ALA A 45 13.48 -8.91 10.77
N GLY A 46 14.10 -9.22 9.63
CA GLY A 46 14.05 -10.55 9.00
C GLY A 46 12.81 -10.81 8.14
N TYR A 47 11.93 -9.82 7.96
CA TYR A 47 10.70 -9.95 7.18
C TYR A 47 10.57 -8.86 6.10
N GLN A 48 9.79 -9.17 5.08
CA GLN A 48 9.42 -8.31 3.95
C GLN A 48 7.90 -8.30 3.77
N LEU A 49 7.37 -7.16 3.33
CA LEU A 49 6.00 -7.05 2.84
C LEU A 49 5.95 -7.40 1.35
N VAL A 50 4.89 -8.10 0.95
CA VAL A 50 4.63 -8.51 -0.43
C VAL A 50 3.23 -8.01 -0.82
N LEU A 51 3.19 -7.00 -1.67
CA LEU A 51 1.98 -6.37 -2.18
C LEU A 51 1.45 -7.15 -3.38
N CYS A 52 0.15 -7.43 -3.37
CA CYS A 52 -0.48 -8.30 -4.35
C CYS A 52 -1.59 -7.58 -5.12
N ARG A 53 -2.33 -6.71 -4.45
CA ARG A 53 -3.32 -5.86 -5.08
C ARG A 53 -3.47 -4.53 -4.35
N ALA A 54 -3.76 -3.49 -5.11
CA ALA A 54 -4.17 -2.19 -4.59
C ALA A 54 -5.38 -1.66 -5.39
N TYR A 55 -6.40 -1.16 -4.69
CA TYR A 55 -7.45 -0.33 -5.26
C TYR A 55 -7.27 1.07 -4.71
N ILE A 56 -7.04 2.04 -5.59
CA ILE A 56 -6.75 3.43 -5.24
C ILE A 56 -7.86 4.28 -5.83
N TYR A 57 -8.54 5.04 -4.98
CA TYR A 57 -9.42 6.12 -5.39
C TYR A 57 -8.74 7.45 -5.13
N VAL A 58 -8.78 8.32 -6.12
CA VAL A 58 -8.29 9.70 -6.02
C VAL A 58 -9.47 10.64 -6.26
N GLY A 59 -9.70 11.59 -5.36
CA GLY A 59 -10.82 12.53 -5.42
C GLY A 59 -10.51 13.88 -6.09
N ALA A 60 -9.27 14.09 -6.56
CA ALA A 60 -8.80 15.33 -7.16
C ALA A 60 -7.82 15.06 -8.32
N ALA A 61 -7.48 16.10 -9.09
CA ALA A 61 -6.45 16.02 -10.13
C ALA A 61 -5.04 16.10 -9.49
N ILE A 62 -4.62 15.01 -8.87
CA ILE A 62 -3.32 14.83 -8.22
C ILE A 62 -2.67 13.54 -8.73
N THR A 63 -1.36 13.39 -8.54
CA THR A 63 -0.68 12.11 -8.80
C THR A 63 -0.45 11.36 -7.50
N VAL A 64 -0.65 10.05 -7.52
CA VAL A 64 -0.41 9.18 -6.38
C VAL A 64 0.65 8.14 -6.73
N SER A 65 1.60 7.94 -5.83
CA SER A 65 2.65 6.93 -5.92
C SER A 65 2.54 5.98 -4.73
N LEU A 66 2.82 4.70 -4.95
CA LEU A 66 3.01 3.73 -3.88
C LEU A 66 4.47 3.36 -3.81
N GLY A 67 4.98 3.26 -2.59
CA GLY A 67 6.38 2.97 -2.38
C GLY A 67 6.64 2.44 -1.00
N GLN A 68 7.93 2.42 -0.66
CA GLN A 68 8.40 1.93 0.61
C GLN A 68 8.96 3.08 1.44
N ASN A 69 8.54 3.10 2.70
CA ASN A 69 9.02 3.94 3.78
C ASN A 69 8.86 5.46 3.56
N ASP A 70 8.69 6.20 4.65
CA ASP A 70 8.77 7.65 4.61
C ASP A 70 10.22 8.12 4.78
N ASN A 71 10.62 9.07 3.93
CA ASN A 71 11.86 9.82 4.02
C ASN A 71 11.52 11.32 4.01
N ALA A 72 11.29 11.86 5.20
CA ALA A 72 11.03 13.28 5.44
C ALA A 72 9.84 13.85 4.64
N GLY A 73 8.75 13.09 4.55
CA GLY A 73 7.52 13.48 3.85
C GLY A 73 7.45 13.06 2.39
N THR A 74 8.38 12.23 1.91
CA THR A 74 8.42 11.67 0.55
C THR A 74 8.79 10.19 0.59
N LEU A 75 8.42 9.40 -0.43
CA LEU A 75 8.78 7.99 -0.49
C LEU A 75 10.30 7.81 -0.57
N GLU A 76 10.87 6.93 0.26
CA GLU A 76 12.29 6.54 0.14
C GLU A 76 12.53 5.81 -1.19
N THR A 77 11.59 4.98 -1.63
CA THR A 77 11.62 4.38 -2.97
C THR A 77 10.21 4.24 -3.51
N THR A 78 9.97 4.78 -4.70
CA THR A 78 8.71 4.58 -5.43
C THR A 78 8.72 3.20 -6.10
N LEU A 79 7.66 2.42 -5.89
CA LEU A 79 7.48 1.10 -6.49
C LEU A 79 6.47 1.14 -7.64
N ILE A 80 5.41 1.93 -7.48
CA ILE A 80 4.36 2.13 -8.48
C ILE A 80 4.07 3.63 -8.58
N GLY A 81 3.91 4.11 -9.82
CA GLY A 81 3.53 5.49 -10.11
C GLY A 81 4.67 6.32 -10.69
N PRO A 82 4.46 7.64 -10.85
CA PRO A 82 3.26 8.38 -10.46
C PRO A 82 2.03 7.98 -11.30
N LEU A 83 0.96 7.57 -10.62
CA LEU A 83 -0.35 7.37 -11.24
C LEU A 83 -1.01 8.74 -11.36
N ALA A 84 -0.87 9.34 -12.55
CA ALA A 84 -1.45 10.63 -12.85
C ALA A 84 -2.87 10.46 -13.40
N GLY A 85 -3.83 11.21 -12.86
CA GLY A 85 -5.10 11.37 -13.52
C GLY A 85 -6.09 12.25 -12.77
N ALA A 86 -7.23 12.45 -13.41
CA ALA A 86 -8.38 13.09 -12.77
C ALA A 86 -8.94 12.21 -11.64
N ALA A 87 -9.94 12.73 -10.94
CA ALA A 87 -10.64 11.95 -9.93
C ALA A 87 -11.15 10.62 -10.52
N GLY A 88 -10.81 9.50 -9.89
CA GLY A 88 -11.02 8.19 -10.49
C GLY A 88 -10.52 7.04 -9.63
N ASN A 89 -10.84 5.82 -10.08
CA ASN A 89 -10.42 4.57 -9.46
C ASN A 89 -9.34 3.92 -10.31
N TYR A 90 -8.26 3.50 -9.65
CA TYR A 90 -7.13 2.80 -10.22
C TYR A 90 -7.01 1.44 -9.54
N ILE A 91 -6.83 0.40 -10.34
CA ILE A 91 -6.71 -0.97 -9.85
C ILE A 91 -5.36 -1.49 -10.30
N LEU A 92 -4.54 -1.88 -9.33
CA LEU A 92 -3.33 -2.63 -9.57
C LEU A 92 -3.55 -4.05 -9.06
N ASP A 93 -3.56 -5.02 -9.97
CA ASP A 93 -3.60 -6.44 -9.64
C ASP A 93 -2.31 -7.09 -10.15
N VAL A 94 -1.43 -7.43 -9.22
CA VAL A 94 -0.11 -8.00 -9.50
C VAL A 94 0.04 -9.37 -8.82
N ARG A 95 -1.06 -10.08 -8.59
CA ARG A 95 -1.04 -11.38 -7.91
C ARG A 95 -0.16 -12.42 -8.62
N ASP A 96 0.00 -12.32 -9.94
CA ASP A 96 0.85 -13.20 -10.73
C ASP A 96 2.35 -12.86 -10.60
N GLN A 97 2.68 -11.61 -10.30
CA GLN A 97 4.04 -11.10 -10.11
C GLN A 97 4.05 -10.05 -8.99
N PRO A 98 3.93 -10.48 -7.72
CA PRO A 98 3.70 -9.57 -6.62
C PRO A 98 4.92 -8.69 -6.35
N ILE A 99 4.64 -7.47 -5.87
CA ILE A 99 5.68 -6.48 -5.60
C ILE A 99 6.22 -6.73 -4.19
N ILE A 100 7.51 -7.02 -4.12
CA ILE A 100 8.21 -7.30 -2.86
C ILE A 100 8.91 -6.02 -2.40
N LEU A 101 8.61 -5.57 -1.20
CA LEU A 101 9.30 -4.45 -0.56
C LEU A 101 10.65 -4.92 -0.02
N ALA A 102 11.60 -3.99 0.13
CA ALA A 102 12.86 -4.27 0.81
C ALA A 102 12.61 -4.69 2.27
N ALA A 103 13.59 -5.40 2.86
CA ALA A 103 13.46 -5.93 4.21
C ALA A 103 13.20 -4.83 5.24
N ASN A 104 12.28 -5.10 6.17
CA ASN A 104 11.91 -4.19 7.26
C ASN A 104 11.49 -2.78 6.80
N LYS A 105 10.79 -2.68 5.67
CA LYS A 105 10.22 -1.42 5.18
C LYS A 105 8.69 -1.40 5.30
N ALA A 106 8.14 -0.23 5.59
CA ALA A 106 6.71 0.04 5.59
C ALA A 106 6.21 0.26 4.14
N LEU A 107 4.94 -0.03 3.89
CA LEU A 107 4.25 0.36 2.65
C LEU A 107 3.63 1.74 2.85
N CYS A 108 3.95 2.66 1.96
CA CYS A 108 3.50 4.04 2.03
C CYS A 108 2.86 4.50 0.71
N VAL A 109 2.02 5.53 0.81
CA VAL A 109 1.46 6.28 -0.32
C VAL A 109 1.95 7.71 -0.27
N ASP A 110 2.25 8.29 -1.42
CA ASP A 110 2.61 9.70 -1.53
C ASP A 110 1.77 10.36 -2.61
N ALA A 111 1.20 11.52 -2.28
CA ALA A 111 0.43 12.32 -3.22
C ALA A 111 1.10 13.67 -3.48
N SER A 112 1.09 14.09 -4.75
CA SER A 112 1.73 15.33 -5.21
C SER A 112 1.07 16.62 -4.70
N GLY A 113 -0.04 16.52 -3.97
CA GLY A 113 -0.79 17.65 -3.48
C GLY A 113 -2.01 17.23 -2.68
N ALA A 114 -2.72 18.23 -2.15
CA ALA A 114 -3.88 18.00 -1.33
C ALA A 114 -5.04 17.41 -2.15
N GLY A 115 -5.59 16.32 -1.65
CA GLY A 115 -6.74 15.65 -2.23
C GLY A 115 -7.12 14.39 -1.46
N GLN A 116 -8.39 14.01 -1.59
CA GLN A 116 -8.87 12.78 -1.00
C GLN A 116 -8.22 11.58 -1.69
N VAL A 117 -7.61 10.70 -0.91
CA VAL A 117 -7.11 9.40 -1.36
C VAL A 117 -7.73 8.32 -0.48
N CYS A 118 -8.40 7.35 -1.09
CA CYS A 118 -8.87 6.14 -0.41
C CYS A 118 -8.17 4.96 -1.05
N ILE A 119 -7.55 4.11 -0.25
CA ILE A 119 -6.82 2.95 -0.74
C ILE A 119 -7.20 1.69 0.02
N TYR A 120 -7.40 0.61 -0.73
CA TYR A 120 -7.42 -0.74 -0.21
C TYR A 120 -6.19 -1.47 -0.73
N VAL A 121 -5.43 -2.11 0.14
CA VAL A 121 -4.30 -2.96 -0.23
C VAL A 121 -4.44 -4.35 0.36
N GLU A 122 -3.99 -5.35 -0.39
CA GLU A 122 -3.89 -6.74 0.07
C GLU A 122 -2.49 -7.29 -0.21
N GLY A 123 -1.97 -8.05 0.74
CA GLY A 123 -0.61 -8.56 0.68
C GLY A 123 -0.20 -9.41 1.88
N TYR A 124 1.01 -9.94 1.83
CA TYR A 124 1.51 -10.85 2.86
C TYR A 124 2.88 -10.50 3.37
N THR A 125 3.18 -10.98 4.57
CA THR A 125 4.51 -10.90 5.14
C THR A 125 5.23 -12.22 4.91
N ARG A 126 6.49 -12.17 4.49
CA ARG A 126 7.35 -13.35 4.36
C ARG A 126 8.73 -13.08 4.98
N ALA A 127 9.47 -14.14 5.26
CA ALA A 127 10.88 -14.02 5.61
C ALA A 127 11.67 -13.39 4.44
N ALA A 128 12.62 -12.51 4.79
CA ALA A 128 13.45 -11.76 3.85
C ALA A 128 14.55 -12.61 3.21
#